data_AF-A0AAV7RP27-F1
#
_entry.id   AF-A0AAV7RP27-F1
#
_cell.length_a   1.000
_cell.length_b   1.000
_cell.length_c   1.000
_cell.angle_alpha   90.00
_cell.angle_beta   90.00
_cell.angle_gamma   90.00
#
_symmetry.space_group_name_H-M   'P 1'
#
loop_
_entity.id
_entity.type
_entity.pdbx_description
1 polymer ?
#
loop_
_entity_poly.entity_id
_entity_poly.type
_entity_poly.pdbx_seq_one_letter_code
_entity_poly.pdbx_strand_id
1 'polypeptide(L)'
;MYAYRAYIESILNYSRDALDTHLSAGLFYRDTEAHLENTALDGDNEGFKKRASFVAGSRQFDLLGHVHSDLFFQDKLLAHAEALQLSNAKYAIERVALKIFSIPAGTRLTQQQNLFLGQLPKLIIIGFVDNTAFSGLYNSNPFNFKHYDINYAALVHEGAVIPAKPFTPNFGTSNFVREYLGLVSITGKQLRDSGVVVSREGYAAGYTLFAFDLMPDMEEGDHYNLIKNGNLKAEIRFTQALATNVNMVVFSVFDSVIQVNHARQLMFDYH
;
A
#
# COMPACT_ATOMS: atom_id res chain seq x y z
N MET A 1 2.05 9.25 -8.03
CA MET A 1 2.22 8.56 -6.72
C MET A 1 0.93 8.50 -5.92
N TYR A 2 0.18 9.60 -5.78
CA TYR A 2 -1.12 9.62 -5.08
C TYR A 2 -2.07 8.46 -5.44
N ALA A 3 -2.19 8.12 -6.73
CA ALA A 3 -3.03 7.02 -7.18
C ALA A 3 -2.69 5.65 -6.54
N TYR A 4 -1.41 5.34 -6.36
CA TYR A 4 -0.99 4.10 -5.69
C TYR A 4 -1.32 4.11 -4.21
N ARG A 5 -1.14 5.25 -3.54
CA ARG A 5 -1.52 5.42 -2.14
C ARG A 5 -3.00 5.19 -1.97
N ALA A 6 -3.81 5.92 -2.74
CA ALA A 6 -5.26 5.82 -2.69
C ALA A 6 -5.74 4.39 -2.96
N TYR A 7 -5.21 3.74 -4.00
CA TYR A 7 -5.59 2.38 -4.35
C TYR A 7 -5.22 1.35 -3.27
N ILE A 8 -3.98 1.40 -2.76
CA ILE A 8 -3.53 0.48 -1.70
C ILE A 8 -4.34 0.70 -0.42
N GLU A 9 -4.56 1.95 0.00
CA GLU A 9 -5.42 2.25 1.16
C GLU A 9 -6.87 1.81 0.93
N SER A 10 -7.45 2.01 -0.26
CA SER A 10 -8.82 1.57 -0.57
C SER A 10 -8.98 0.05 -0.49
N ILE A 11 -7.99 -0.72 -0.96
CA ILE A 11 -8.07 -2.19 -0.97
C ILE A 11 -7.82 -2.81 0.40
N LEU A 12 -6.96 -2.17 1.19
CA LEU A 12 -6.52 -2.71 2.46
C LEU A 12 -7.37 -2.22 3.64
N ASN A 13 -7.91 -0.99 3.59
CA ASN A 13 -8.53 -0.34 4.75
C ASN A 13 -10.06 -0.49 4.80
N TYR A 14 -10.69 -0.98 3.74
CA TYR A 14 -12.15 -1.00 3.63
C TYR A 14 -12.68 -2.40 3.34
N SER A 15 -13.77 -2.77 4.01
CA SER A 15 -14.53 -4.00 3.73
C SER A 15 -15.21 -3.93 2.36
N ARG A 16 -15.67 -5.10 1.87
CA ARG A 16 -16.48 -5.18 0.65
C ARG A 16 -17.71 -4.27 0.71
N ASP A 17 -18.38 -4.22 1.85
CA ASP A 17 -19.58 -3.41 2.04
C ASP A 17 -19.28 -1.91 1.94
N ALA A 18 -18.11 -1.49 2.45
CA ALA A 18 -17.61 -0.12 2.29
C ALA A 18 -17.26 0.22 0.83
N LEU A 19 -16.65 -0.72 0.10
CA LEU A 19 -16.36 -0.57 -1.33
C LEU A 19 -17.65 -0.37 -2.16
N ASP A 20 -18.68 -1.16 -1.86
CA ASP A 20 -19.95 -1.13 -2.60
C ASP A 20 -20.85 0.07 -2.26
N THR A 21 -20.55 0.80 -1.18
CA THR A 21 -21.31 1.96 -0.74
C THR A 21 -20.59 3.28 -1.06
N HIS A 22 -19.89 3.87 -0.09
CA HIS A 22 -19.40 5.24 -0.19
C HIS A 22 -18.20 5.37 -1.13
N LEU A 23 -17.41 4.31 -1.34
CA LEU A 23 -16.30 4.34 -2.31
C LEU A 23 -16.78 4.27 -3.77
N SER A 24 -18.01 3.80 -4.00
CA SER A 24 -18.64 3.86 -5.33
C SER A 24 -18.91 5.29 -5.79
N ALA A 25 -19.08 6.26 -4.87
CA ALA A 25 -19.18 7.68 -5.18
C ALA A 25 -17.85 8.28 -5.69
N GLY A 26 -16.73 7.64 -5.36
CA GLY A 26 -15.40 7.91 -5.94
C GLY A 26 -15.11 7.08 -7.20
N LEU A 27 -16.10 6.34 -7.71
CA LEU A 27 -15.99 5.46 -8.89
C LEU A 27 -14.97 4.33 -8.69
N PHE A 28 -14.70 3.97 -7.42
CA PHE A 28 -13.88 2.82 -7.08
C PHE A 28 -14.71 1.55 -7.23
N TYR A 29 -14.48 0.84 -8.33
CA TYR A 29 -14.95 -0.54 -8.51
C TYR A 29 -13.73 -1.43 -8.68
N ARG A 30 -13.66 -2.53 -7.92
CA ARG A 30 -12.52 -3.45 -7.97
C ARG A 30 -12.52 -4.23 -9.30
N ASP A 31 -11.35 -4.46 -9.86
CA ASP A 31 -11.19 -5.32 -11.03
C ASP A 31 -11.42 -6.80 -10.70
N THR A 32 -12.04 -7.53 -11.63
CA THR A 32 -12.24 -8.98 -11.48
C THR A 32 -10.90 -9.68 -11.36
N GLU A 33 -10.74 -10.54 -10.34
CA GLU A 33 -9.54 -11.36 -10.12
C GLU A 33 -9.20 -12.15 -11.38
N ALA A 34 -7.90 -12.29 -11.69
CA ALA A 34 -7.38 -12.91 -12.93
C ALA A 34 -7.68 -12.17 -14.26
N HIS A 35 -8.56 -11.16 -14.27
CA HIS A 35 -8.92 -10.41 -15.48
C HIS A 35 -8.53 -8.93 -15.42
N LEU A 36 -7.56 -8.56 -14.56
CA LEU A 36 -7.17 -7.17 -14.33
C LEU A 36 -6.64 -6.46 -15.59
N GLU A 37 -6.04 -7.19 -16.54
CA GLU A 37 -5.55 -6.64 -17.81
C GLU A 37 -6.63 -6.56 -18.90
N ASN A 38 -7.81 -7.13 -18.67
CA ASN A 38 -8.88 -7.09 -19.66
C ASN A 38 -9.51 -5.68 -19.66
N THR A 39 -9.22 -4.93 -20.71
CA THR A 39 -9.70 -3.57 -20.97
C THR A 39 -10.78 -3.54 -22.06
N ALA A 40 -11.30 -4.70 -22.46
CA ALA A 40 -12.39 -4.79 -23.43
C ALA A 40 -13.74 -4.47 -22.76
N LEU A 41 -14.59 -3.71 -23.45
CA LEU A 41 -15.91 -3.32 -22.94
C LEU A 41 -16.89 -4.50 -22.85
N ASP A 42 -16.63 -5.57 -23.58
CA ASP A 42 -17.33 -6.85 -23.58
C ASP A 42 -16.55 -7.97 -22.85
N GLY A 43 -15.45 -7.62 -22.18
CA GLY A 43 -14.60 -8.57 -21.47
C GLY A 43 -15.11 -8.99 -20.09
N ASP A 44 -14.33 -9.82 -19.40
CA ASP A 44 -14.68 -10.42 -18.10
C ASP A 44 -14.36 -9.53 -16.87
N ASN A 45 -13.77 -8.35 -17.11
CA ASN A 45 -13.49 -7.40 -16.04
C ASN A 45 -14.72 -6.53 -15.74
N GLU A 46 -15.57 -7.00 -14.83
CA GLU A 46 -16.80 -6.32 -14.40
C GLU A 46 -16.54 -4.95 -13.80
N GLY A 47 -15.45 -4.82 -13.03
CA GLY A 47 -15.02 -3.53 -12.48
C GLY A 47 -14.75 -2.52 -13.58
N PHE A 48 -13.94 -2.90 -14.57
CA PHE A 48 -13.64 -2.04 -15.72
C PHE A 48 -14.89 -1.68 -16.52
N LYS A 49 -15.76 -2.65 -16.82
CA LYS A 49 -17.02 -2.39 -17.55
C LYS A 49 -17.91 -1.39 -16.82
N LYS A 50 -18.04 -1.56 -15.50
CA LYS A 50 -18.82 -0.64 -14.67
C LYS A 50 -18.21 0.76 -14.72
N ARG A 51 -16.90 0.91 -14.54
CA ARG A 51 -16.22 2.22 -14.66
C ARG A 51 -16.40 2.85 -16.05
N ALA A 52 -16.23 2.06 -17.11
CA ALA A 52 -16.40 2.50 -18.48
C ALA A 52 -17.84 2.95 -18.81
N SER A 53 -18.85 2.34 -18.20
CA SER A 53 -20.25 2.72 -18.40
C SER A 53 -20.57 4.15 -17.95
N PHE A 54 -19.89 4.68 -16.93
CA PHE A 54 -20.14 6.04 -16.41
C PHE A 54 -19.67 7.13 -17.37
N VAL A 55 -18.61 6.85 -18.15
CA VAL A 55 -18.02 7.76 -19.15
C VAL A 55 -18.58 7.52 -20.56
N ALA A 56 -19.44 6.50 -20.73
CA ALA A 56 -19.97 6.11 -22.03
C ALA A 56 -20.75 7.26 -22.68
N GLY A 57 -20.52 7.49 -23.99
CA GLY A 57 -21.14 8.58 -24.73
C GLY A 57 -20.66 9.98 -24.28
N SER A 58 -19.46 10.08 -23.68
CA SER A 58 -18.88 11.35 -23.21
C SER A 58 -19.73 12.06 -22.15
N ARG A 59 -20.45 11.29 -21.32
CA ARG A 59 -21.19 11.85 -20.18
C ARG A 59 -20.24 12.48 -19.16
N GLN A 60 -20.64 13.64 -18.66
CA GLN A 60 -20.01 14.27 -17.50
C GLN A 60 -20.59 13.66 -16.21
N PHE A 61 -19.75 13.53 -15.19
CA PHE A 61 -20.13 13.09 -13.85
C PHE A 61 -19.17 13.71 -12.84
N ASP A 62 -19.65 13.88 -11.61
CA ASP A 62 -18.86 14.37 -10.49
C ASP A 62 -18.44 13.21 -9.60
N LEU A 63 -17.24 13.29 -9.04
CA LEU A 63 -16.72 12.32 -8.09
C LEU A 63 -16.62 12.95 -6.71
N LEU A 64 -17.08 12.20 -5.72
CA LEU A 64 -17.03 12.57 -4.32
C LEU A 64 -16.31 11.47 -3.56
N GLY A 65 -15.20 11.82 -2.92
CA GLY A 65 -14.41 10.89 -2.12
C GLY A 65 -13.52 11.64 -1.14
N HIS A 66 -13.08 10.95 -0.09
CA HIS A 66 -12.09 11.51 0.82
C HIS A 66 -10.76 11.72 0.09
N VAL A 67 -10.10 12.84 0.38
CA VAL A 67 -8.73 13.04 -0.04
C VAL A 67 -7.85 12.14 0.83
N HIS A 68 -7.06 11.27 0.21
CA HIS A 68 -6.11 10.40 0.88
C HIS A 68 -4.92 11.22 1.41
N SER A 69 -5.13 11.86 2.55
CA SER A 69 -4.17 12.73 3.24
C SER A 69 -4.13 12.38 4.72
N ASP A 70 -2.91 12.33 5.27
CA ASP A 70 -2.63 11.92 6.66
C ASP A 70 -3.49 12.68 7.68
N LEU A 71 -3.78 13.96 7.40
CA LEU A 71 -4.54 14.83 8.30
C LEU A 71 -6.04 14.48 8.41
N PHE A 72 -6.62 13.86 7.38
CA PHE A 72 -8.06 13.55 7.33
C PHE A 72 -8.40 12.17 7.92
N PHE A 73 -7.40 11.39 8.35
CA PHE A 73 -7.58 10.06 8.95
C PHE A 73 -7.57 10.05 10.49
N GLN A 74 -7.57 11.22 11.16
CA GLN A 74 -7.59 11.30 12.63
C GLN A 74 -9.02 11.37 13.23
N ASP A 75 -9.21 10.78 14.41
CA ASP A 75 -10.50 10.85 15.14
C ASP A 75 -10.74 12.14 15.91
N LYS A 76 -9.68 12.93 16.14
CA LYS A 76 -9.76 14.10 17.00
C LYS A 76 -10.26 15.29 16.19
N LEU A 77 -11.54 15.61 16.36
CA LEU A 77 -12.11 16.91 15.98
C LEU A 77 -11.31 18.04 16.65
N LEU A 78 -11.16 19.18 15.96
CA LEU A 78 -10.49 20.41 16.43
C LEU A 78 -11.00 20.83 17.82
N ALA A 79 -10.39 20.27 18.87
CA ALA A 79 -10.81 20.43 20.24
C ALA A 79 -10.31 21.77 20.80
N HIS A 80 -11.21 22.75 20.73
CA HIS A 80 -11.31 23.99 21.50
C HIS A 80 -10.15 25.01 21.40
N ALA A 81 -10.51 26.20 20.92
CA ALA A 81 -9.61 27.35 20.79
C ALA A 81 -8.96 27.79 22.13
N GLU A 82 -9.59 27.51 23.27
CA GLU A 82 -9.03 27.80 24.60
C GLU A 82 -7.90 26.83 25.00
N ALA A 83 -7.95 25.56 24.58
CA ALA A 83 -6.89 24.59 24.92
C ALA A 83 -5.56 24.92 24.21
N LEU A 84 -5.64 25.53 23.02
CA LEU A 84 -4.49 26.04 22.27
C LEU A 84 -3.78 27.23 22.93
N GLN A 85 -4.41 27.90 23.91
CA GLN A 85 -3.75 28.96 24.69
C GLN A 85 -2.83 28.41 25.78
N LEU A 86 -3.05 27.17 26.23
CA LEU A 86 -2.30 26.54 27.31
C LEU A 86 -1.08 25.75 26.80
N SER A 87 -1.23 25.06 25.67
CA SER A 87 -0.14 24.30 25.05
C SER A 87 -0.44 24.00 23.58
N ASN A 88 0.60 23.71 22.80
CA ASN A 88 0.42 23.28 21.41
C ASN A 88 -0.42 22.00 21.35
N ALA A 89 -1.43 21.99 20.48
CA ALA A 89 -2.19 20.78 20.22
C ALA A 89 -1.32 19.80 19.44
N LYS A 90 -1.17 18.57 19.96
CA LYS A 90 -0.41 17.50 19.32
C LYS A 90 -1.37 16.46 18.75
N TYR A 91 -1.24 16.19 17.46
CA TYR A 91 -2.04 15.23 16.73
C TYR A 91 -1.12 14.11 16.25
N ALA A 92 -1.28 12.91 16.82
CA ALA A 92 -0.64 11.73 16.28
C ALA A 92 -1.31 11.38 14.95
N ILE A 93 -0.50 11.26 13.91
CA ILE A 93 -0.95 10.90 12.57
C ILE A 93 -0.07 9.81 12.00
N GLU A 94 -0.67 8.99 11.13
CA GLU A 94 0.08 8.04 10.32
C GLU A 94 0.49 8.73 9.02
N ARG A 95 1.80 8.83 8.81
CA ARG A 95 2.35 9.40 7.59
C ARG A 95 2.67 8.31 6.59
N VAL A 96 2.10 8.39 5.40
CA VAL A 96 2.39 7.46 4.31
C VAL A 96 3.48 8.03 3.38
N ALA A 97 4.49 7.22 3.09
CA ALA A 97 5.51 7.51 2.08
C ALA A 97 5.50 6.44 0.99
N LEU A 98 5.61 6.88 -0.27
CA LEU A 98 5.76 6.01 -1.43
C LEU A 98 7.15 6.17 -2.04
N LYS A 99 7.83 5.05 -2.31
CA LYS A 99 9.07 5.01 -3.10
C LYS A 99 8.91 4.03 -4.26
N ILE A 100 9.53 4.34 -5.40
CA ILE A 100 9.43 3.53 -6.60
C ILE A 100 10.83 3.27 -7.13
N PHE A 101 11.13 2.01 -7.43
CA PHE A 101 12.42 1.58 -7.95
C PHE A 101 12.23 0.77 -9.22
N SER A 102 12.95 1.13 -10.28
CA SER A 102 12.92 0.39 -11.54
C SER A 102 13.91 -0.77 -11.48
N ILE A 103 13.45 -1.97 -11.80
CA ILE A 103 14.23 -3.20 -11.89
C ILE A 103 14.33 -3.57 -13.38
N PRO A 104 15.54 -3.63 -13.97
CA PRO A 104 15.72 -3.97 -15.37
C PRO A 104 15.30 -5.40 -15.73
N ALA A 105 14.95 -5.61 -16.99
CA ALA A 105 14.85 -6.95 -17.57
C ALA A 105 16.18 -7.72 -17.42
N GLY A 106 16.10 -9.05 -17.33
CA GLY A 106 17.25 -9.93 -17.11
C GLY A 106 17.64 -10.10 -15.62
N THR A 107 17.12 -9.27 -14.71
CA THR A 107 17.43 -9.36 -13.28
C THR A 107 16.79 -10.60 -12.64
N ARG A 108 17.57 -11.33 -11.83
CA ARG A 108 17.12 -12.45 -10.97
C ARG A 108 17.17 -12.15 -9.47
N LEU A 109 17.98 -11.17 -9.09
CA LEU A 109 18.18 -10.73 -7.71
C LEU A 109 18.30 -9.20 -7.76
N THR A 110 17.50 -8.51 -6.94
CA THR A 110 17.68 -7.08 -6.69
C THR A 110 17.86 -6.85 -5.20
N GLN A 111 18.83 -6.00 -4.87
CA GLN A 111 19.08 -5.52 -3.52
C GLN A 111 18.96 -4.00 -3.53
N GLN A 112 17.79 -3.51 -3.12
CA GLN A 112 17.58 -2.08 -3.00
C GLN A 112 18.18 -1.60 -1.69
N GLN A 113 19.34 -0.95 -1.78
CA GLN A 113 19.99 -0.31 -0.65
C GLN A 113 19.28 0.99 -0.28
N ASN A 114 19.40 1.37 1.00
CA ASN A 114 18.93 2.67 1.48
C ASN A 114 17.43 2.89 1.19
N LEU A 115 16.64 1.82 1.35
CA LEU A 115 15.19 1.87 1.25
C LEU A 115 14.65 2.97 2.16
N PHE A 116 15.21 3.05 3.37
CA PHE A 116 15.10 4.19 4.29
C PHE A 116 16.44 4.42 4.99
N LEU A 117 16.74 5.70 5.26
CA LEU A 117 17.88 6.17 6.02
C LEU A 117 17.33 7.09 7.11
N GLY A 118 17.57 6.77 8.38
CA GLY A 118 16.98 7.49 9.51
C GLY A 118 15.75 6.75 10.05
N GLN A 119 14.66 7.47 10.30
CA GLN A 119 13.44 6.89 10.88
C GLN A 119 12.97 5.71 10.02
N LEU A 120 12.72 4.57 10.68
CA LEU A 120 12.15 3.40 10.05
C LEU A 120 10.62 3.46 10.07
N PRO A 121 9.96 3.00 8.99
CA PRO A 121 8.52 2.84 9.00
C PRO A 121 8.13 1.69 9.93
N LYS A 122 6.89 1.77 10.45
CA LYS A 122 6.28 0.70 11.24
C LYS A 122 5.72 -0.43 10.37
N LEU A 123 5.35 -0.09 9.13
CA LEU A 123 4.83 -1.02 8.13
C LEU A 123 5.44 -0.72 6.77
N ILE A 124 5.82 -1.77 6.03
CA ILE A 124 6.17 -1.69 4.62
C ILE A 124 5.33 -2.68 3.82
N ILE A 125 4.76 -2.22 2.71
CA ILE A 125 4.11 -3.06 1.72
C ILE A 125 4.83 -2.87 0.38
N ILE A 126 5.22 -3.97 -0.25
CA ILE A 126 5.91 -3.98 -1.54
C ILE A 126 5.05 -4.67 -2.58
N GLY A 127 4.82 -3.99 -3.71
CA GLY A 127 4.15 -4.54 -4.89
C GLY A 127 4.96 -4.30 -6.16
N PHE A 128 4.71 -5.11 -7.19
CA PHE A 128 5.44 -5.04 -8.46
C PHE A 128 4.48 -4.88 -9.63
N VAL A 129 4.77 -3.92 -10.51
CA VAL A 129 3.94 -3.60 -11.67
C VAL A 129 4.81 -3.45 -12.91
N ASP A 130 4.26 -3.73 -14.08
CA ASP A 130 4.97 -3.51 -15.34
C ASP A 130 5.35 -2.03 -15.47
N ASN A 131 6.56 -1.77 -15.98
CA ASN A 131 6.99 -0.39 -16.21
C ASN A 131 6.12 0.35 -17.24
N THR A 132 5.60 -0.37 -18.24
CA THR A 132 4.67 0.17 -19.25
C THR A 132 3.31 0.52 -18.65
N ALA A 133 2.77 -0.35 -17.78
CA ALA A 133 1.53 -0.09 -17.05
C ALA A 133 1.68 1.13 -16.14
N PHE A 134 2.78 1.20 -15.39
CA PHE A 134 3.11 2.37 -14.55
C PHE A 134 3.20 3.68 -15.36
N SER A 135 3.76 3.61 -16.57
CA SER A 135 3.90 4.77 -17.47
C SER A 135 2.59 5.18 -18.15
N GLY A 136 1.50 4.44 -17.92
CA GLY A 136 0.16 4.77 -18.41
C GLY A 136 -0.14 4.25 -19.82
N LEU A 137 0.44 3.11 -20.22
CA LEU A 137 0.03 2.46 -21.47
C LEU A 137 -1.46 2.11 -21.42
N TYR A 138 -2.21 2.53 -22.44
CA TYR A 138 -3.68 2.47 -22.45
C TYR A 138 -4.26 1.07 -22.21
N ASN A 139 -3.62 0.03 -22.76
CA ASN A 139 -4.09 -1.36 -22.65
C ASN A 139 -3.47 -2.11 -21.47
N SER A 140 -2.99 -1.41 -20.44
CA SER A 140 -2.32 -2.04 -19.31
C SER A 140 -2.82 -1.47 -17.99
N ASN A 141 -2.92 -2.34 -16.98
CA ASN A 141 -3.44 -1.93 -15.68
C ASN A 141 -2.29 -1.58 -14.70
N PRO A 142 -2.13 -0.30 -14.29
CA PRO A 142 -1.09 0.10 -13.34
C PRO A 142 -1.29 -0.45 -11.93
N PHE A 143 -2.45 -1.05 -11.65
CA PHE A 143 -2.83 -1.60 -10.36
C PHE A 143 -2.81 -3.14 -10.32
N ASN A 144 -2.38 -3.77 -11.42
CA ASN A 144 -2.14 -5.21 -11.45
C ASN A 144 -0.77 -5.54 -10.80
N PHE A 145 -0.79 -5.87 -9.51
CA PHE A 145 0.39 -6.26 -8.75
C PHE A 145 0.74 -7.73 -9.01
N LYS A 146 1.68 -7.95 -9.93
CA LYS A 146 2.10 -9.28 -10.37
C LYS A 146 3.15 -9.87 -9.43
N HIS A 147 3.13 -11.19 -9.27
CA HIS A 147 4.10 -11.90 -8.44
C HIS A 147 5.49 -12.08 -9.09
N TYR A 148 5.58 -12.04 -10.42
CA TYR A 148 6.83 -12.25 -11.19
C TYR A 148 7.66 -13.48 -10.78
N ASP A 149 6.98 -14.52 -10.28
CA ASP A 149 7.60 -15.71 -9.68
C ASP A 149 8.69 -15.40 -8.65
N ILE A 150 8.48 -14.35 -7.85
CA ILE A 150 9.30 -14.07 -6.68
C ILE A 150 9.34 -15.34 -5.82
N ASN A 151 10.55 -15.75 -5.42
CA ASN A 151 10.79 -16.92 -4.57
C ASN A 151 11.56 -16.58 -3.29
N TYR A 152 11.92 -15.31 -3.12
CA TYR A 152 12.51 -14.79 -1.91
C TYR A 152 12.14 -13.31 -1.77
N ALA A 153 11.62 -12.92 -0.61
CA ALA A 153 11.44 -11.52 -0.26
C ALA A 153 11.77 -11.30 1.22
N ALA A 154 12.66 -10.36 1.49
CA ALA A 154 13.00 -9.96 2.86
C ALA A 154 13.51 -8.53 2.92
N LEU A 155 13.38 -7.93 4.09
CA LEU A 155 14.05 -6.70 4.46
C LEU A 155 15.30 -7.02 5.29
N VAL A 156 16.32 -6.19 5.19
CA VAL A 156 17.55 -6.31 5.97
C VAL A 156 17.77 -5.01 6.74
N HIS A 157 17.77 -5.10 8.06
CA HIS A 157 18.03 -4.00 8.98
C HIS A 157 19.24 -4.36 9.85
N GLU A 158 20.33 -3.61 9.72
CA GLU A 158 21.57 -3.82 10.49
C GLU A 158 22.13 -5.26 10.45
N GLY A 159 21.91 -5.96 9.33
CA GLY A 159 22.34 -7.35 9.14
C GLY A 159 21.32 -8.40 9.62
N ALA A 160 20.30 -8.01 10.38
CA ALA A 160 19.16 -8.85 10.71
C ALA A 160 18.14 -8.87 9.56
N VAL A 161 17.51 -10.02 9.34
CA VAL A 161 16.54 -10.24 8.27
C VAL A 161 15.11 -10.17 8.82
N ILE A 162 14.22 -9.46 8.12
CA ILE A 162 12.82 -9.25 8.49
C ILE A 162 11.92 -9.69 7.32
N PRO A 163 10.95 -10.60 7.54
CA PRO A 163 10.78 -11.39 8.76
C PRO A 163 11.98 -12.32 9.03
N ALA A 164 12.14 -12.75 10.29
CA ALA A 164 13.26 -13.59 10.73
C ALA A 164 13.44 -14.86 9.87
N LYS A 165 12.33 -15.42 9.41
CA LYS A 165 12.31 -16.38 8.30
C LYS A 165 11.90 -15.61 7.04
N PRO A 166 12.76 -15.43 6.03
CA PRO A 166 12.42 -14.78 4.76
C PRO A 166 11.17 -15.36 4.12
N PHE A 167 10.41 -14.54 3.39
CA PHE A 167 9.36 -15.06 2.51
C PHE A 167 9.99 -15.89 1.40
N THR A 168 9.42 -17.06 1.13
CA THR A 168 9.93 -17.98 0.11
C THR A 168 8.77 -18.65 -0.63
N PRO A 169 7.91 -17.86 -1.30
CA PRO A 169 6.73 -18.41 -1.95
C PRO A 169 7.11 -19.22 -3.19
N ASN A 170 6.22 -20.13 -3.57
CA ASN A 170 6.24 -20.80 -4.87
C ASN A 170 4.83 -20.72 -5.47
N PHE A 171 4.66 -19.85 -6.45
CA PHE A 171 3.38 -19.62 -7.11
C PHE A 171 2.98 -20.79 -8.03
N GLY A 172 3.97 -21.50 -8.62
CA GLY A 172 3.71 -22.68 -9.45
C GLY A 172 3.12 -23.88 -8.68
N THR A 173 3.40 -23.99 -7.38
CA THR A 173 2.82 -25.02 -6.49
C THR A 173 1.80 -24.47 -5.50
N SER A 174 1.36 -23.22 -5.69
CA SER A 174 0.42 -22.52 -4.79
C SER A 174 0.85 -22.42 -3.32
N ASN A 175 2.16 -22.47 -3.08
CA ASN A 175 2.78 -22.34 -1.77
C ASN A 175 3.17 -20.87 -1.50
N PHE A 176 2.16 -20.04 -1.25
CA PHE A 176 2.33 -18.61 -0.91
C PHE A 176 1.40 -18.19 0.25
N VAL A 177 0.86 -19.16 0.98
CA VAL A 177 -0.12 -18.93 2.06
C VAL A 177 0.45 -18.04 3.15
N ARG A 178 1.75 -18.16 3.43
CA ARG A 178 2.41 -17.38 4.49
C ARG A 178 2.49 -15.90 4.14
N GLU A 179 2.79 -15.60 2.89
CA GLU A 179 2.87 -14.26 2.33
C GLU A 179 1.48 -13.60 2.31
N TYR A 180 0.46 -14.35 1.87
CA TYR A 180 -0.94 -13.93 1.92
C TYR A 180 -1.41 -13.65 3.36
N LEU A 181 -1.16 -14.57 4.30
CA LEU A 181 -1.50 -14.36 5.71
C LEU A 181 -0.73 -13.18 6.33
N GLY A 182 0.51 -12.93 5.90
CA GLY A 182 1.27 -11.75 6.27
C GLY A 182 0.53 -10.47 5.92
N LEU A 183 0.04 -10.35 4.68
CA LEU A 183 -0.80 -9.25 4.23
C LEU A 183 -2.08 -9.12 5.09
N VAL A 184 -2.82 -10.22 5.26
CA VAL A 184 -4.09 -10.24 6.01
C VAL A 184 -3.93 -9.84 7.48
N SER A 185 -2.83 -10.27 8.11
CA SER A 185 -2.57 -9.98 9.51
C SER A 185 -2.28 -8.49 9.74
N ILE A 186 -1.56 -7.85 8.83
CA ILE A 186 -1.21 -6.42 8.91
C ILE A 186 -2.45 -5.55 8.66
N THR A 187 -3.26 -5.91 7.67
CA THR A 187 -4.49 -5.19 7.38
C THR A 187 -5.48 -5.25 8.54
N GLY A 188 -5.57 -6.37 9.25
CA GLY A 188 -6.45 -6.48 10.43
C GLY A 188 -5.92 -5.74 11.67
N LYS A 189 -4.60 -5.51 11.76
CA LYS A 189 -3.95 -4.89 12.93
C LYS A 189 -3.82 -3.36 12.84
N GLN A 190 -3.60 -2.80 11.66
CA GLN A 190 -3.42 -1.35 11.49
C GLN A 190 -4.67 -0.63 10.96
N LEU A 191 -5.66 -1.35 10.43
CA LEU A 191 -6.75 -0.75 9.69
C LEU A 191 -8.08 -1.08 10.34
N ARG A 192 -8.89 -0.04 10.50
CA ARG A 192 -10.10 -0.06 11.31
C ARG A 192 -11.14 -0.98 10.69
N ASP A 193 -11.50 -2.00 11.44
CA ASP A 193 -12.79 -2.70 11.38
C ASP A 193 -13.20 -3.24 10.00
N SER A 194 -12.31 -3.98 9.31
CA SER A 194 -12.67 -4.65 8.05
C SER A 194 -11.77 -5.83 7.68
N GLY A 195 -12.39 -6.93 7.22
CA GLY A 195 -11.68 -8.07 6.65
C GLY A 195 -11.09 -7.75 5.26
N VAL A 196 -9.95 -8.37 4.94
CA VAL A 196 -9.30 -8.20 3.63
C VAL A 196 -10.20 -8.62 2.49
N VAL A 197 -10.34 -7.74 1.51
CA VAL A 197 -11.19 -7.96 0.33
C VAL A 197 -10.57 -8.97 -0.64
N VAL A 198 -9.24 -9.00 -0.69
CA VAL A 198 -8.42 -9.86 -1.56
C VAL A 198 -8.49 -11.31 -1.10
N SER A 199 -8.95 -12.21 -1.97
CA SER A 199 -8.95 -13.65 -1.72
C SER A 199 -7.54 -14.23 -1.86
N ARG A 200 -7.32 -15.48 -1.40
CA ARG A 200 -6.05 -16.17 -1.60
C ARG A 200 -5.74 -16.36 -3.09
N GLU A 201 -6.77 -16.66 -3.88
CA GLU A 201 -6.67 -16.86 -5.32
C GLU A 201 -6.36 -15.53 -6.02
N GLY A 202 -7.06 -14.47 -5.62
CA GLY A 202 -6.84 -13.10 -6.08
C GLY A 202 -5.44 -12.58 -5.76
N TYR A 203 -4.87 -12.97 -4.62
CA TYR A 203 -3.49 -12.64 -4.26
C TYR A 203 -2.49 -13.11 -5.33
N ALA A 204 -2.62 -14.33 -5.83
CA ALA A 204 -1.78 -14.84 -6.91
C ALA A 204 -2.19 -14.28 -8.29
N ALA A 205 -3.42 -13.81 -8.43
CA ALA A 205 -4.01 -13.37 -9.69
C ALA A 205 -4.03 -11.83 -9.88
N GLY A 206 -2.98 -11.14 -9.42
CA GLY A 206 -2.79 -9.70 -9.67
C GLY A 206 -2.93 -8.77 -8.46
N TYR A 207 -3.09 -9.34 -7.26
CA TYR A 207 -3.08 -8.60 -5.99
C TYR A 207 -1.90 -9.01 -5.09
N THR A 208 -0.75 -9.35 -5.67
CA THR A 208 0.41 -9.84 -4.91
C THR A 208 1.13 -8.68 -4.23
N LEU A 209 0.89 -8.53 -2.92
CA LEU A 209 1.55 -7.54 -2.06
C LEU A 209 2.32 -8.24 -0.94
N PHE A 210 3.59 -7.89 -0.76
CA PHE A 210 4.42 -8.39 0.34
C PHE A 210 4.41 -7.40 1.48
N ALA A 211 3.77 -7.76 2.59
CA ALA A 211 3.63 -6.91 3.75
C ALA A 211 4.63 -7.32 4.85
N PHE A 212 5.32 -6.34 5.41
CA PHE A 212 6.36 -6.47 6.43
C PHE A 212 6.00 -5.61 7.62
N ASP A 213 5.75 -6.26 8.76
CA ASP A 213 5.54 -5.59 10.03
C ASP A 213 6.91 -5.32 10.69
N LEU A 214 7.17 -4.06 11.04
CA LEU A 214 8.39 -3.62 11.73
C LEU A 214 8.11 -3.18 13.18
N MET A 215 6.85 -3.28 13.64
CA MET A 215 6.49 -2.93 15.01
C MET A 215 7.22 -3.85 16.01
N PRO A 216 7.85 -3.27 17.06
CA PRO A 216 8.60 -4.04 18.04
C PRO A 216 7.71 -4.84 19.01
N ASP A 217 6.44 -4.46 19.14
CA ASP A 217 5.43 -5.04 20.00
C ASP A 217 4.40 -5.82 19.18
N MET A 218 4.20 -7.09 19.54
CA MET A 218 3.05 -7.85 19.08
C MET A 218 1.79 -7.50 19.90
N GLU A 219 1.64 -6.26 20.36
CA GLU A 219 0.53 -5.80 21.19
C GLU A 219 -0.31 -4.72 20.48
N GLU A 220 -1.63 -4.85 20.59
CA GLU A 220 -2.60 -3.84 20.21
C GLU A 220 -2.69 -2.80 21.33
N GLY A 221 -2.26 -1.55 21.08
CA GLY A 221 -2.37 -0.49 22.07
C GLY A 221 -1.97 0.89 21.56
N ASP A 222 -2.61 1.92 22.13
CA ASP A 222 -2.39 3.35 21.87
C ASP A 222 -1.12 3.83 22.62
N HIS A 223 0.00 3.13 22.39
CA HIS A 223 1.30 3.43 22.99
C HIS A 223 2.29 3.85 21.92
N TYR A 224 3.08 4.90 22.20
CA TYR A 224 4.09 5.38 21.27
C TYR A 224 5.21 4.34 21.17
N ASN A 225 5.33 3.73 20.00
CA ASN A 225 6.46 2.89 19.69
C ASN A 225 7.75 3.72 19.60
N LEU A 226 8.84 3.19 20.15
CA LEU A 226 10.16 3.80 20.03
C LEU A 226 10.54 3.89 18.56
N ILE A 227 10.71 5.12 18.06
CA ILE A 227 11.18 5.38 16.71
C ILE A 227 12.57 4.77 16.55
N LYS A 228 12.65 3.71 15.73
CA LYS A 228 13.92 3.11 15.36
C LYS A 228 14.53 3.89 14.21
N ASN A 229 15.83 4.15 14.30
CA ASN A 229 16.61 4.72 13.21
C ASN A 229 17.52 3.64 12.62
N GLY A 230 17.75 3.69 11.33
CA GLY A 230 18.76 2.84 10.71
C GLY A 230 18.73 2.88 9.19
N ASN A 231 19.52 1.97 8.61
CA ASN A 231 19.47 1.69 7.18
C ASN A 231 18.66 0.42 6.94
N LEU A 232 17.62 0.54 6.11
CA LEU A 232 16.81 -0.58 5.69
C LEU A 232 17.08 -0.91 4.23
N LYS A 233 17.23 -2.20 3.93
CA LYS A 233 17.42 -2.70 2.56
C LYS A 233 16.30 -3.67 2.22
N ALA A 234 15.89 -3.74 0.96
CA ALA A 234 15.01 -4.79 0.46
C ALA A 234 15.80 -5.75 -0.44
N GLU A 235 15.63 -7.04 -0.22
CA GLU A 235 16.18 -8.09 -1.05
C GLU A 235 15.05 -8.93 -1.65
N ILE A 236 15.01 -8.97 -2.98
CA ILE A 236 13.98 -9.66 -3.75
C ILE A 236 14.68 -10.57 -4.76
N ARG A 237 14.26 -11.84 -4.81
CA ARG A 237 14.74 -12.82 -5.79
C ARG A 237 13.60 -13.38 -6.59
N PHE A 238 13.86 -13.60 -7.87
CA PHE A 238 12.94 -14.13 -8.85
C PHE A 238 13.37 -15.54 -9.25
N THR A 239 12.41 -16.43 -9.44
CA THR A 239 12.68 -17.80 -9.92
C THR A 239 13.32 -17.77 -11.30
N GLN A 240 12.87 -16.84 -12.15
CA GLN A 240 13.38 -16.62 -13.51
C GLN A 240 13.86 -15.19 -13.67
N ALA A 241 14.66 -14.94 -14.71
CA ALA A 241 15.06 -13.58 -15.04
C ALA A 241 13.83 -12.79 -15.54
N LEU A 242 13.67 -11.55 -15.08
CA LEU A 242 12.56 -10.70 -15.52
C LEU A 242 12.57 -10.54 -17.05
N ALA A 243 11.43 -10.76 -17.70
CA ALA A 243 11.31 -10.61 -19.15
C ALA A 243 11.26 -9.13 -19.58
N THR A 244 10.73 -8.26 -18.71
CA THR A 244 10.50 -6.84 -18.94
C THR A 244 11.04 -6.02 -17.77
N ASN A 245 11.12 -4.70 -17.94
CA ASN A 245 11.39 -3.80 -16.83
C ASN A 245 10.18 -3.75 -15.89
N VAL A 246 10.44 -3.84 -14.59
CA VAL A 246 9.41 -3.89 -13.55
C VAL A 246 9.63 -2.77 -12.55
N ASN A 247 8.57 -2.09 -12.14
CA ASN A 247 8.63 -1.10 -11.06
C ASN A 247 8.24 -1.74 -9.74
N MET A 248 9.12 -1.67 -8.75
CA MET A 248 8.86 -2.00 -7.36
C MET A 248 8.26 -0.78 -6.66
N VAL A 249 6.99 -0.88 -6.26
CA VAL A 249 6.27 0.12 -5.50
C VAL A 249 6.38 -0.22 -4.02
N VAL A 250 6.93 0.71 -3.24
CA VAL A 250 7.15 0.56 -1.80
C VAL A 250 6.26 1.55 -1.10
N PHE A 251 5.25 1.03 -0.42
CA PHE A 251 4.35 1.76 0.46
C PHE A 251 4.83 1.61 1.90
N SER A 252 4.91 2.71 2.63
CA SER A 252 5.47 2.71 3.97
C SER A 252 4.70 3.65 4.89
N VAL A 253 4.42 3.19 6.11
CA VAL A 253 3.68 3.94 7.11
C VAL A 253 4.61 4.28 8.26
N PHE A 254 4.54 5.52 8.74
CA PHE A 254 5.33 6.06 9.85
C PHE A 254 4.40 6.64 10.90
N ASP A 255 4.78 6.50 12.17
CA ASP A 255 4.19 7.32 13.23
C ASP A 255 4.79 8.72 13.17
N SER A 256 3.94 9.74 13.16
CA SER A 256 4.32 11.15 13.13
C SER A 256 3.39 11.97 14.01
N VAL A 257 3.83 13.18 14.39
CA VAL A 257 3.04 14.10 15.19
C VAL A 257 3.00 15.45 14.48
N ILE A 258 1.81 15.92 14.18
CA ILE A 258 1.56 17.31 13.79
C ILE A 258 1.30 18.13 15.05
N GLN A 259 2.00 19.25 15.19
CA GLN A 259 1.73 20.20 16.25
C GLN A 259 1.11 21.46 15.65
N VAL A 260 0.02 21.92 16.25
CA VAL A 260 -0.59 23.22 15.93
C VAL A 260 -0.30 24.17 17.08
N ASN A 261 0.39 25.26 16.79
CA ASN A 261 0.66 26.29 17.79
C ASN A 261 -0.50 27.29 17.91
N HIS A 262 -0.44 28.17 18.92
CA HIS A 262 -1.47 29.20 19.15
C HIS A 262 -1.70 30.10 17.93
N ALA A 263 -0.66 30.37 17.12
CA ALA A 263 -0.76 31.16 15.90
C ALA A 263 -1.39 30.40 14.72
N ARG A 264 -1.93 29.19 14.96
CA ARG A 264 -2.46 28.26 13.95
C ARG A 264 -1.42 27.86 12.89
N GLN A 265 -0.14 27.96 13.23
CA GLN A 265 0.93 27.47 12.37
C GLN A 265 1.09 25.97 12.60
N LEU A 266 1.21 25.25 11.50
CA LEU A 266 1.51 23.83 11.49
C LEU A 266 3.01 23.66 11.66
N MET A 267 3.40 22.99 12.74
CA MET A 267 4.75 22.50 12.96
C MET A 267 4.74 21.00 12.73
N PHE A 268 5.60 20.57 11.83
CA PHE A 268 5.80 19.17 11.54
C PHE A 268 7.09 18.70 12.23
N ASP A 269 7.00 17.66 13.03
CA ASP A 269 8.18 16.99 13.57
C ASP A 269 8.71 16.02 12.49
N TYR A 270 9.53 16.52 11.56
CA TYR A 270 10.25 15.66 10.60
C TYR A 270 11.73 16.04 10.49
N HIS A 271 12.57 15.01 10.48
CA HIS A 271 13.97 15.04 10.07
C HIS A 271 14.16 14.08 8.89
#